data_AF-A0AAW1NXW8-F1
#
_entry.id   AF-A0AAW1NXW8-F1
#
_cell.length_a   1.000
_cell.length_b   1.000
_cell.length_c   1.000
_cell.angle_alpha   90.00
_cell.angle_beta   90.00
_cell.angle_gamma   90.00
#
_symmetry.space_group_name_H-M   'P 1'
#
loop_
_entity.id
_entity.type
_entity.pdbx_description
1 polymer ?
#
loop_
_entity_poly.entity_id
_entity_poly.type
_entity_poly.pdbx_seq_one_letter_code
_entity_poly.pdbx_strand_id
1 'polypeptide(L)'
;MRPPLALLSLNVNGLRDAKKRIALFSALRGGHWDVDPHGPFLMVDFRLGDSAFTVVSVYAPVEPPLRAAFFRDQLGPNLPADRLLLIGGDFNCIQDPVWDQQGAHSAAGRTVGYAGGLAEVQAQHALADVWRELNLGASGRLG
;
A
#
# COMPACT_ATOMS: atom_id res chain seq x y z
N MET A 1 -29.53 1.14 13.10
CA MET A 1 -29.07 0.65 11.78
C MET A 1 -27.59 0.94 11.66
N ARG A 2 -26.76 -0.05 11.29
CA ARG A 2 -25.35 0.21 10.93
C ARG A 2 -25.34 0.86 9.54
N PRO A 3 -24.58 1.94 9.31
CA PRO A 3 -24.47 2.51 7.97
C PRO A 3 -23.93 1.43 7.00
N PRO A 4 -24.40 1.41 5.74
CA PRO A 4 -23.88 0.48 4.74
C PRO A 4 -22.38 0.74 4.54
N LEU A 5 -21.61 -0.34 4.36
CA LEU A 5 -20.20 -0.26 4.00
C LEU A 5 -20.08 0.49 2.66
N ALA A 6 -19.58 1.72 2.70
CA ALA A 6 -19.27 2.49 1.51
C ALA A 6 -17.84 2.17 1.09
N LEU A 7 -17.68 1.27 0.12
CA LEU A 7 -16.37 0.96 -0.44
C LEU A 7 -16.04 1.95 -1.57
N LEU A 8 -15.03 2.79 -1.35
CA LEU A 8 -14.47 3.64 -2.40
C LEU A 8 -13.27 2.94 -3.03
N SER A 9 -13.46 2.35 -4.20
CA SER A 9 -12.35 1.82 -5.02
C SER A 9 -11.73 2.96 -5.82
N LEU A 10 -10.54 3.40 -5.43
CA LEU A 10 -9.80 4.43 -6.15
C LEU A 10 -8.88 3.78 -7.19
N ASN A 11 -9.02 4.16 -8.45
CA ASN A 11 -7.98 3.88 -9.43
C ASN A 11 -6.75 4.72 -9.07
N VAL A 12 -5.71 4.07 -8.55
CA VAL A 12 -4.48 4.69 -8.05
C VAL A 12 -3.79 5.56 -9.11
N ASN A 13 -3.96 5.25 -10.41
CA ASN A 13 -3.44 6.09 -11.50
C ASN A 13 -4.08 7.49 -11.55
N GLY A 14 -5.36 7.60 -11.17
CA GLY A 14 -6.09 8.87 -11.09
C GLY A 14 -5.59 9.77 -9.95
N LEU A 15 -4.94 9.18 -8.94
CA LEU A 15 -4.33 9.88 -7.81
C LEU A 15 -2.89 10.32 -8.08
N ARG A 16 -2.32 10.10 -9.27
CA ARG A 16 -0.98 10.63 -9.62
C ARG A 16 -0.96 12.15 -9.67
N ASP A 17 -2.08 12.76 -10.04
CA ASP A 17 -2.25 14.21 -10.10
C ASP A 17 -2.50 14.80 -8.70
N ALA A 18 -1.62 15.71 -8.28
CA ALA A 18 -1.72 16.35 -6.96
C ALA A 18 -3.03 17.13 -6.76
N LYS A 19 -3.58 17.76 -7.80
CA LYS A 19 -4.85 18.49 -7.71
C LYS A 19 -6.02 17.53 -7.55
N LYS A 20 -6.00 16.38 -8.24
CA LYS A 20 -7.03 15.33 -8.07
C LYS A 20 -6.97 14.71 -6.67
N ARG A 21 -5.77 14.49 -6.11
CA ARG A 21 -5.61 14.08 -4.71
C ARG A 21 -6.20 15.11 -3.75
N ILE A 22 -5.79 16.38 -3.88
CA ILE A 22 -6.29 17.46 -3.03
C ILE A 22 -7.82 17.58 -3.10
N ALA A 23 -8.41 17.48 -4.29
CA ALA A 23 -9.85 17.55 -4.49
C ALA A 23 -10.59 16.37 -3.85
N LEU A 24 -10.11 15.15 -4.06
CA LEU A 24 -10.68 13.96 -3.44
C LEU A 24 -10.59 14.03 -1.90
N PHE A 25 -9.42 14.38 -1.39
CA PHE A 25 -9.17 14.50 0.04
C PHE A 25 -9.98 15.63 0.68
N SER A 26 -10.17 16.74 -0.03
CA SER A 26 -11.08 17.80 0.40
C SER A 26 -12.54 17.35 0.44
N ALA A 27 -12.96 16.48 -0.50
CA ALA A 27 -14.30 15.90 -0.49
C ALA A 27 -14.49 14.87 0.64
N LEU A 28 -13.44 14.13 1.01
CA LEU A 28 -13.48 13.13 2.07
C LEU A 28 -13.45 13.73 3.49
N ARG A 29 -12.97 14.98 3.65
CA ARG A 29 -12.97 15.71 4.94
C ARG A 29 -14.35 15.94 5.57
N GLY A 30 -15.44 15.65 4.86
CA GLY A 30 -16.81 15.70 5.40
C GLY A 30 -17.23 14.46 6.20
N GLY A 31 -16.39 13.43 6.34
CA GLY A 31 -16.70 12.18 7.06
C GLY A 31 -15.75 11.87 8.24
N HIS A 32 -15.86 10.66 8.80
CA HIS A 32 -15.03 10.18 9.92
C HIS A 32 -13.65 9.66 9.50
N TRP A 33 -13.04 10.26 8.46
CA TRP A 33 -11.81 9.76 7.85
C TRP A 33 -10.67 10.74 8.13
N ASP A 34 -9.50 10.22 8.51
CA ASP A 34 -8.29 11.03 8.59
C ASP A 34 -7.60 11.03 7.22
N VAL A 35 -7.35 12.22 6.69
CA VAL A 35 -6.87 12.39 5.33
C VAL A 35 -5.71 13.35 5.34
N ASP A 36 -4.50 12.82 5.14
CA ASP A 36 -3.31 13.64 4.95
C ASP A 36 -3.42 14.39 3.60
N PRO A 37 -3.60 15.72 3.61
CA PRO A 37 -3.71 16.52 2.39
C PRO A 37 -2.43 16.55 1.54
N HIS A 38 -1.30 16.11 2.09
CA HIS A 38 0.00 16.10 1.44
C HIS A 38 0.63 14.71 1.39
N GLY A 39 -0.06 13.68 1.88
CA GLY A 39 0.47 12.35 2.09
C GLY A 39 0.58 11.49 0.83
N PRO A 40 1.64 10.67 0.69
CA PRO A 40 1.77 9.64 -0.35
C PRO A 40 0.87 8.40 -0.14
N PHE A 41 0.05 8.38 0.91
CA PHE A 41 -0.92 7.32 1.19
C PHE A 41 -2.22 7.85 1.80
N LEU A 42 -3.31 7.10 1.58
CA LEU A 42 -4.62 7.33 2.21
C LEU A 42 -4.89 6.20 3.19
N MET A 43 -5.31 6.53 4.41
CA MET A 43 -5.73 5.57 5.42
C MET A 43 -7.21 5.75 5.73
N VAL A 44 -7.92 4.63 5.84
CA VAL A 44 -9.35 4.61 6.13
C VAL A 44 -9.62 3.60 7.24
N ASP A 45 -10.10 4.10 8.37
CA ASP A 45 -10.50 3.30 9.51
C ASP A 45 -11.95 2.86 9.40
N PHE A 46 -12.22 1.59 9.70
CA PHE A 46 -13.58 1.10 9.81
C PHE A 46 -13.67 -0.09 10.78
N ARG A 47 -14.90 -0.47 11.11
CA ARG A 47 -15.18 -1.66 11.90
C ARG A 47 -16.07 -2.62 11.12
N LEU A 48 -15.72 -3.89 11.12
CA LEU A 48 -16.56 -4.97 10.61
C LEU A 48 -16.84 -5.95 11.76
N GLY A 49 -18.08 -5.92 12.25
CA GLY A 49 -18.42 -6.61 13.50
C GLY A 49 -17.70 -5.99 14.69
N ASP A 50 -16.99 -6.83 15.45
CA ASP A 50 -16.22 -6.40 16.63
C ASP A 50 -14.74 -6.11 16.31
N SER A 51 -14.32 -6.37 15.07
CA SER A 51 -12.96 -6.15 14.59
C SER A 51 -12.78 -4.74 14.04
N ALA A 52 -11.70 -4.07 14.44
CA ALA A 52 -11.25 -2.81 13.87
C ALA A 52 -10.27 -3.08 12.72
N PHE A 53 -10.38 -2.28 11.66
CA PHE A 53 -9.54 -2.37 10.47
C PHE A 53 -9.06 -0.99 10.05
N THR A 54 -7.87 -0.95 9.44
CA THR A 54 -7.41 0.17 8.60
C THR A 54 -7.08 -0.36 7.21
N VAL A 55 -7.66 0.26 6.19
CA VAL A 55 -7.23 0.07 4.80
C VAL A 55 -6.31 1.22 4.43
N VAL A 56 -5.15 0.90 3.87
CA VAL A 56 -4.13 1.84 3.45
C VAL A 56 -3.90 1.70 1.95
N SER A 57 -4.14 2.78 1.22
CA SER A 57 -3.81 2.90 -0.20
C SER A 57 -2.48 3.64 -0.35
N VAL A 58 -1.45 2.97 -0.85
CA VAL A 58 -0.09 3.50 -0.99
C VAL A 58 0.23 3.85 -2.45
N TYR A 59 0.90 4.99 -2.66
CA TYR A 59 1.59 5.29 -3.92
C TYR A 59 3.03 5.71 -3.61
N ALA A 60 3.94 4.74 -3.65
CA ALA A 60 5.35 4.96 -3.30
C ALA A 60 6.09 5.75 -4.40
N PRO A 61 7.19 6.45 -4.07
CA PRO A 61 7.99 7.19 -5.04
C PRO A 61 8.45 6.35 -6.24
N VAL A 62 8.46 6.95 -7.43
CA VAL A 62 8.97 6.30 -8.64
C VAL A 62 10.50 6.27 -8.61
N GLU A 63 11.13 7.25 -7.99
CA GLU A 63 12.58 7.40 -7.86
C GLU A 63 13.13 6.37 -6.86
N PRO A 64 13.92 5.38 -7.31
CA PRO A 64 14.43 4.31 -6.45
C PRO A 64 15.11 4.79 -5.16
N PRO A 65 15.95 5.85 -5.17
CA PRO A 65 16.62 6.32 -3.94
C PRO A 65 15.67 6.81 -2.83
N LEU A 66 14.43 7.18 -3.17
CA LEU A 66 13.48 7.75 -2.21
C LEU A 66 12.59 6.70 -1.54
N ARG A 67 12.48 5.49 -2.11
CA ARG A 67 11.48 4.50 -1.70
C ARG A 67 11.71 3.94 -0.30
N ALA A 68 12.96 3.59 0.04
CA ALA A 68 13.28 3.00 1.34
C ALA A 68 12.94 3.97 2.49
N ALA A 69 13.35 5.23 2.36
CA ALA A 69 13.03 6.29 3.32
C ALA A 69 11.51 6.55 3.39
N PHE A 70 10.83 6.54 2.25
CA PHE A 70 9.37 6.63 2.24
C PHE A 70 8.70 5.54 3.09
N PHE A 71 9.08 4.27 2.92
CA PHE A 71 8.48 3.19 3.69
C PHE A 71 8.82 3.26 5.19
N ARG A 72 10.09 3.44 5.52
CA ARG A 72 10.57 3.39 6.91
C ARG A 72 10.23 4.65 7.69
N ASP A 73 10.35 5.81 7.07
CA ASP A 73 10.32 7.09 7.78
C ASP A 73 8.94 7.77 7.65
N GLN A 74 8.10 7.35 6.69
CA GLN A 74 6.75 7.91 6.51
C GLN A 74 5.65 6.85 6.70
N LEU A 75 5.67 5.73 5.97
CA LEU A 75 4.58 4.75 6.05
C LEU A 75 4.57 4.03 7.40
N GLY A 76 5.65 3.33 7.75
CA GLY A 76 5.73 2.46 8.93
C GLY A 76 5.31 3.10 10.25
N PRO A 77 5.79 4.31 10.60
CA PRO A 77 5.45 5.00 11.84
C PRO A 77 3.98 5.46 11.91
N ASN A 78 3.30 5.63 10.77
CA ASN A 78 1.91 6.08 10.72
C ASN A 78 0.89 4.92 10.72
N LEU A 79 1.35 3.67 10.63
CA LEU A 79 0.46 2.51 10.67
C LEU A 79 0.01 2.21 12.11
N PRO A 80 -1.30 2.03 12.36
CA PRO A 80 -1.80 1.72 13.68
C PRO A 80 -1.49 0.27 14.08
N ALA A 81 -1.05 0.08 15.34
CA ALA A 81 -0.67 -1.23 15.87
C ALA A 81 -1.81 -1.96 16.62
N ASP A 82 -2.96 -1.32 16.82
CA ASP A 82 -4.08 -1.80 17.65
C ASP A 82 -5.22 -2.47 16.85
N ARG A 83 -5.04 -2.67 15.54
CA ARG A 83 -6.09 -3.12 14.62
C ARG A 83 -5.52 -3.87 13.43
N LEU A 84 -6.41 -4.53 12.67
CA LEU A 84 -6.02 -5.26 11.47
C LEU A 84 -5.72 -4.30 10.31
N LEU A 85 -4.66 -4.58 9.57
CA LEU A 85 -4.19 -3.75 8.47
C LEU A 85 -4.41 -4.43 7.12
N LEU A 86 -4.97 -3.69 6.16
CA LEU A 86 -4.96 -4.06 4.75
C LEU A 86 -4.22 -2.98 3.99
N ILE A 87 -3.04 -3.29 3.46
CA ILE A 87 -2.20 -2.34 2.74
C ILE A 87 -2.13 -2.77 1.28
N GLY A 88 -2.44 -1.85 0.37
CA GLY A 88 -2.36 -2.10 -1.07
C GLY A 88 -2.08 -0.83 -1.85
N GLY A 89 -1.71 -0.98 -3.11
CA GLY A 89 -1.42 0.16 -4.00
C GLY A 89 -0.22 -0.13 -4.90
N ASP A 90 0.47 0.93 -5.31
CA ASP A 90 1.67 0.83 -6.13
C ASP A 90 2.90 1.10 -5.26
N PHE A 91 3.58 0.03 -4.87
CA PHE A 91 4.79 0.12 -4.06
C PHE A 91 6.03 0.54 -4.87
N ASN A 92 5.94 0.58 -6.20
CA ASN A 92 7.05 0.86 -7.13
C ASN A 92 8.31 -0.01 -6.93
N CYS A 93 8.31 -0.96 -6.00
CA CYS A 93 9.35 -1.95 -5.79
C CYS A 93 8.77 -3.37 -5.88
N ILE A 94 9.64 -4.33 -6.15
CA ILE A 94 9.32 -5.75 -6.18
C ILE A 94 10.08 -6.49 -5.08
N GLN A 95 9.48 -7.56 -4.57
CA GLN A 95 10.05 -8.39 -3.52
C GLN A 95 11.07 -9.38 -4.10
N ASP A 96 10.72 -10.04 -5.20
CA ASP A 96 11.58 -11.05 -5.82
C ASP A 96 11.64 -10.85 -7.35
N PRO A 97 12.81 -10.51 -7.91
CA PRO A 97 12.95 -10.28 -9.35
C PRO A 97 12.74 -11.53 -10.21
N VAL A 98 12.82 -12.74 -9.64
CA VAL A 98 12.56 -14.00 -10.36
C VAL A 98 11.07 -14.19 -10.59
N TRP A 99 10.24 -13.84 -9.60
CA TRP A 99 8.79 -14.11 -9.63
C TRP A 99 7.94 -12.89 -9.99
N ASP A 100 8.39 -11.68 -9.65
CA ASP A 100 7.62 -10.45 -9.80
C ASP A 100 7.96 -9.67 -11.09
N GLN A 101 8.86 -10.21 -11.91
CA GLN A 101 9.28 -9.56 -13.14
C GLN A 101 9.39 -10.57 -14.28
N GLN A 102 8.81 -10.23 -15.42
CA GLN A 102 8.97 -10.96 -16.67
C GLN A 102 9.69 -10.08 -17.69
N GLY A 103 10.66 -10.65 -18.41
CA GLY A 103 11.39 -9.98 -19.49
C GLY A 103 12.73 -9.33 -19.09
N ALA A 104 13.51 -8.95 -20.11
CA ALA A 104 14.91 -8.51 -20.00
C ALA A 104 15.12 -7.08 -19.46
N HIS A 105 14.10 -6.46 -18.87
CA HIS A 105 14.26 -5.14 -18.25
C HIS A 105 15.18 -5.23 -17.03
N SER A 106 16.00 -4.20 -16.77
CA SER A 106 16.95 -4.25 -15.65
C SER A 106 16.19 -4.29 -14.32
N ALA A 107 16.27 -5.44 -13.63
CA ALA A 107 15.68 -5.61 -12.29
C ALA A 107 16.32 -4.71 -11.23
N ALA A 108 17.52 -4.20 -11.51
CA ALA A 108 18.35 -3.43 -10.58
C ALA A 108 17.65 -2.21 -9.96
N GLY A 109 16.74 -1.54 -10.69
CA GLY A 109 15.99 -0.39 -10.15
C GLY A 109 14.66 -0.75 -9.48
N ARG A 110 14.14 -1.95 -9.70
CA ARG A 110 12.81 -2.38 -9.19
C ARG A 110 12.90 -3.05 -7.83
N THR A 111 14.01 -3.68 -7.49
CA THR A 111 14.21 -4.27 -6.14
C THR A 111 14.53 -3.22 -5.08
N VAL A 112 14.99 -2.03 -5.51
CA VAL A 112 15.33 -0.92 -4.60
C VAL A 112 14.07 -0.40 -3.90
N GLY A 113 14.13 -0.37 -2.57
CA GLY A 113 13.04 0.03 -1.68
C GLY A 113 12.41 -1.12 -0.91
N TYR A 114 12.57 -2.38 -1.35
CA TYR A 114 11.99 -3.53 -0.65
C TYR A 114 12.79 -3.92 0.60
N ALA A 115 14.03 -4.42 0.45
CA ALA A 115 14.78 -5.06 1.54
C ALA A 115 15.11 -4.15 2.73
N GLY A 116 15.26 -2.83 2.52
CA GLY A 116 15.53 -1.84 3.58
C GLY A 116 14.41 -0.81 3.75
N GLY A 117 13.18 -1.20 3.39
CA GLY A 117 12.00 -0.34 3.45
C GLY A 117 10.74 -1.18 3.67
N LEU A 118 10.08 -1.61 2.59
CA LEU A 118 8.80 -2.33 2.71
C LEU A 118 8.92 -3.63 3.53
N ALA A 119 10.03 -4.36 3.42
CA ALA A 119 10.25 -5.57 4.21
C ALA A 119 10.33 -5.30 5.72
N GLU A 120 10.88 -4.15 6.12
CA GLU A 120 10.92 -3.74 7.53
C GLU A 120 9.52 -3.40 8.03
N VAL A 121 8.73 -2.68 7.24
CA VAL A 121 7.32 -2.38 7.56
C VAL A 121 6.51 -3.67 7.69
N GLN A 122 6.72 -4.64 6.79
CA GLN A 122 6.07 -5.95 6.87
C GLN A 122 6.44 -6.68 8.16
N ALA A 123 7.72 -6.73 8.51
CA ALA A 123 8.18 -7.38 9.73
C ALA A 123 7.64 -6.70 11.01
N GLN A 124 7.66 -5.36 11.06
CA GLN A 124 7.21 -4.58 12.22
C GLN A 124 5.71 -4.75 12.50
N HIS A 125 4.90 -4.85 11.45
CA HIS A 125 3.43 -4.92 11.54
C HIS A 125 2.87 -6.32 11.28
N ALA A 126 3.74 -7.35 11.23
CA ALA A 126 3.38 -8.73 10.93
C ALA A 126 2.53 -8.88 9.65
N LEU A 127 2.85 -8.12 8.61
CA LEU A 127 2.14 -8.14 7.33
C LEU A 127 2.70 -9.24 6.43
N ALA A 128 1.80 -9.87 5.69
CA ALA A 128 2.13 -10.86 4.67
C ALA A 128 1.71 -10.37 3.28
N ASP A 129 2.42 -10.81 2.25
CA ASP A 129 1.99 -10.67 0.85
C ASP A 129 0.93 -11.73 0.55
N VAL A 130 -0.34 -11.31 0.58
CA VAL A 130 -1.51 -12.16 0.33
C VAL A 130 -1.45 -12.82 -1.05
N TRP A 131 -0.96 -12.13 -2.09
CA TRP A 131 -0.90 -12.72 -3.42
C TRP A 131 0.07 -13.90 -3.43
N ARG A 132 1.24 -13.73 -2.82
CA ARG A 132 2.23 -14.81 -2.73
C ARG A 132 1.67 -15.99 -1.95
N GLU A 133 1.15 -15.78 -0.74
CA GLU A 133 0.62 -16.88 0.07
C GLU A 133 -0.44 -17.72 -0.65
N LEU A 134 -1.34 -17.07 -1.40
CA LEU A 134 -2.40 -17.76 -2.13
C LEU A 134 -1.92 -18.40 -3.44
N ASN A 135 -0.81 -17.94 -4.03
CA ASN A 135 -0.35 -18.36 -5.35
C ASN A 135 1.01 -19.08 -5.35
N LEU A 136 1.55 -19.47 -4.20
CA LEU A 136 2.78 -20.28 -4.08
C LEU A 136 2.73 -21.57 -4.94
N GLY A 137 1.54 -22.08 -5.29
CA GLY A 137 1.34 -23.23 -6.20
C GLY A 137 1.15 -22.92 -7.70
N ALA A 138 0.92 -21.65 -8.08
CA ALA A 138 0.67 -21.28 -9.49
C ALA A 138 1.96 -21.27 -10.35
N SER A 139 3.10 -21.17 -9.70
CA SER A 139 4.44 -21.11 -10.30
C SER A 139 4.99 -22.43 -10.83
N GLY A 140 4.33 -23.56 -10.58
CA GLY A 140 4.76 -24.89 -11.05
C GLY A 140 4.26 -25.30 -12.44
N ARG A 141 3.64 -24.40 -13.21
CA ARG A 141 2.95 -24.74 -14.48
C ARG A 141 3.47 -24.08 -15.75
N LEU A 142 4.60 -23.39 -15.69
CA LEU A 142 5.31 -22.96 -16.89
C LEU A 142 6.69 -23.61 -16.87
N GLY A 143 6.74 -24.80 -17.48
CA GLY A 143 7.98 -25.46 -17.88
C GLY A 143 8.62 -24.80 -19.10
#